data_AF-A0A7C7K031-F1
#
_entry.id   AF-A0A7C7K031-F1
#
_cell.length_a   1.000
_cell.length_b   1.000
_cell.length_c   1.000
_cell.angle_alpha   90.00
_cell.angle_beta   90.00
_cell.angle_gamma   90.00
#
_symmetry.space_group_name_H-M   'P 1'
#
loop_
_entity.id
_entity.type
_entity.pdbx_description
1 polymer ?
#
loop_
_entity_poly.entity_id
_entity_poly.type
_entity_poly.pdbx_seq_one_letter_code
_entity_poly.pdbx_strand_id
1 'polypeptide(L)' 'MKRNRKAKILATLGPSSSSPEVIEALFNEGCDVFRLNFSHGSIED' A
#
# COMPACT_ATOMS: atom_id res chain seq x y z
N MET A 1 10.68 -2.06 -10.56
CA MET A 1 11.73 -2.93 -9.96
C MET A 1 11.23 -4.36 -9.88
N LYS A 2 11.96 -5.34 -10.41
CA LYS A 2 11.56 -6.76 -10.31
C LYS A 2 12.02 -7.29 -8.95
N ARG A 3 11.07 -7.60 -8.05
CA ARG A 3 11.39 -8.25 -6.77
C ARG A 3 11.85 -9.69 -7.02
N ASN A 4 12.83 -10.17 -6.25
CA ASN A 4 13.41 -11.52 -6.40
C ASN A 4 12.52 -12.66 -5.87
N ARG A 5 11.41 -12.33 -5.19
CA ARG A 5 10.42 -13.30 -4.73
C ARG A 5 9.32 -13.52 -5.78
N LYS A 6 8.81 -14.75 -5.82
CA LYS A 6 7.70 -15.14 -6.72
C LYS A 6 6.34 -14.61 -6.23
N ALA A 7 6.14 -14.59 -4.91
CA ALA A 7 4.91 -14.09 -4.30
C ALA A 7 4.88 -12.56 -4.21
N LYS A 8 3.72 -11.98 -4.50
CA LYS A 8 3.43 -10.55 -4.40
C LYS A 8 2.81 -10.22 -3.04
N ILE A 9 3.16 -9.05 -2.51
CA ILE A 9 2.62 -8.54 -1.24
C ILE A 9 1.61 -7.45 -1.56
N LEU A 10 0.38 -7.64 -1.09
CA LEU A 10 -0.69 -6.65 -1.15
C LEU A 10 -0.87 -6.03 0.24
N ALA A 11 -0.85 -4.70 0.32
CA ALA A 11 -1.15 -3.95 1.55
C ALA A 11 -2.44 -3.14 1.35
N THR A 12 -3.34 -3.14 2.34
CA THR A 12 -4.51 -2.26 2.32
C THR A 12 -4.13 -0.91 2.92
N LEU A 13 -4.40 0.18 2.21
CA LEU A 13 -4.19 1.53 2.73
C LEU A 13 -5.35 1.94 3.64
N GLY A 14 -5.03 2.75 4.64
CA GLY A 14 -5.99 3.27 5.60
C GLY A 14 -5.35 4.34 6.49
N PRO A 15 -5.99 4.73 7.61
CA PRO A 15 -5.52 5.83 8.45
C PRO A 15 -4.09 5.68 8.99
N SER A 16 -3.62 4.44 9.20
CA SER A 16 -2.25 4.18 9.65
C SER A 16 -1.19 4.26 8.54
N SER A 17 -1.60 4.42 7.28
CA SER A 17 -0.74 4.41 6.10
C SER A 17 -1.14 5.45 5.04
N SER A 18 -1.80 6.53 5.46
CA SER A 18 -2.28 7.59 4.57
C SER A 18 -1.23 8.63 4.22
N SER A 19 -0.14 8.73 4.97
CA SER A 19 0.91 9.70 4.69
C SER A 19 1.80 9.23 3.53
N PRO A 20 2.24 10.14 2.63
CA PRO A 20 3.14 9.79 1.54
C PRO A 20 4.42 9.08 2.00
N GLU A 21 4.97 9.48 3.15
CA GLU A 21 6.19 8.92 3.73
C GLU A 21 5.98 7.45 4.13
N VAL A 22 4.82 7.12 4.70
CA VAL A 22 4.50 5.73 5.08
C VAL A 22 4.28 4.87 3.84
N ILE A 23 3.60 5.40 2.80
CA ILE A 23 3.40 4.68 1.54
C ILE A 23 4.75 4.40 0.85
N GLU A 24 5.64 5.38 0.83
CA GLU A 24 6.99 5.22 0.29
C GLU A 24 7.79 4.17 1.08
N ALA A 25 7.75 4.23 2.41
CA ALA A 25 8.39 3.22 3.26
C ALA A 25 7.85 1.81 2.95
N LEU A 26 6.52 1.64 2.89
CA LEU A 26 5.88 0.35 2.57
C LEU A 26 6.29 -0.15 1.19
N PHE A 27 6.38 0.74 0.19
CA PHE A 27 6.89 0.38 -1.11
C PHE A 27 8.35 -0.09 -1.00
N ASN A 28 9.25 0.68 -0.40
CA ASN A 28 10.67 0.33 -0.30
C ASN A 28 10.86 -1.03 0.41
N GLU A 29 10.17 -1.25 1.53
CA GLU A 29 10.23 -2.49 2.33
C GLU A 29 9.72 -3.73 1.58
N GLY A 30 8.78 -3.58 0.62
CA GLY A 30 8.36 -4.74 -0.17
C GLY A 30 6.93 -4.77 -0.67
N CYS A 31 6.10 -3.77 -0.41
CA CYS A 31 4.77 -3.79 -1.00
C CYS A 31 4.86 -3.77 -2.55
N ASP A 32 4.08 -4.63 -3.20
CA ASP A 32 3.99 -4.64 -4.67
C ASP A 32 2.70 -3.99 -5.16
N VAL A 33 1.61 -4.12 -4.38
CA VAL A 33 0.27 -3.67 -4.74
C VAL A 33 -0.40 -3.06 -3.52
N PHE A 34 -0.98 -1.87 -3.71
CA PHE A 34 -1.83 -1.26 -2.71
C PHE A 34 -3.29 -1.50 -3.03
N ARG A 35 -4.06 -1.88 -2.00
CA ARG A 35 -5.51 -2.00 -2.06
C ARG A 35 -6.12 -0.78 -1.38
N LEU A 36 -6.97 -0.06 -2.13
CA LEU A 36 -7.92 0.90 -1.58
C LEU A 36 -9.21 0.15 -1.28
N ASN A 37 -9.64 0.17 -0.01
CA ASN A 37 -10.84 -0.53 0.40
C ASN A 37 -12.03 0.45 0.51
N PHE A 38 -12.79 0.60 -0.58
CA PHE A 38 -13.94 1.51 -0.66
C PHE A 38 -15.13 1.14 0.25
N SER A 39 -15.08 0.05 1.01
CA SER A 39 -16.05 -0.17 2.09
C SER A 39 -15.84 0.78 3.27
N HIS A 40 -14.70 1.49 3.31
CA HIS A 40 -14.34 2.47 4.33
C HIS A 40 -13.74 3.72 3.64
N GLY A 41 -13.92 4.89 4.26
CA GLY A 41 -13.48 6.17 3.71
C GLY A 41 -14.47 6.80 2.73
N SER A 42 -14.16 8.01 2.29
CA SER A 42 -14.85 8.76 1.24
C SER A 42 -14.04 8.75 -0.05
N ILE A 43 -14.62 9.22 -1.17
CA ILE A 43 -13.91 9.31 -2.46
C ILE A 43 -12.81 10.38 -2.43
N GLU A 44 -12.92 11.31 -1.49
CA GLU A 44 -12.04 12.47 -1.32
C GLU A 44 -10.81 12.16 -0.47
N ASP A 45 -10.83 11.02 0.25
CA ASP A 45 -9.69 10.49 1.02
C ASP A 45 -8.68 9.76 0.12
#